data_AF-A0A2S1JR65-F1
#
_entry.id   AF-A0A2S1JR65-F1
#
_cell.length_a   1.000
_cell.length_b   1.000
_cell.length_c   1.000
_cell.angle_alpha   90.00
_cell.angle_beta   90.00
_cell.angle_gamma   90.00
#
_symmetry.space_group_name_H-M   'P 1'
#
loop_
_entity.id
_entity.type
_entity.pdbx_description
1 polymer ?
#
loop_
_entity_poly.entity_id
_entity_poly.type
_entity_poly.pdbx_seq_one_letter_code
_entity_poly.pdbx_strand_id
1 'polypeptide(L)'
;MTNPYVAPNSDVNVDADNNSGQKSDIVPEGVKGWSWGAFFFSWIWAIFNKTYIGLLALVPYIGFIFSIYLGIKGRELAWKNKQWESIEHFNSVQRKWSIWGVCFLLIAIVGIVAAVALPAYVEYKNAVGGV
;
A
#
# COMPACT_ATOMS: atom_id res chain seq x y z
N MET A 1 54.72 6.44 -3.39
CA MET A 1 54.02 6.20 -4.67
C MET A 1 52.53 6.26 -4.39
N THR A 2 51.83 7.32 -4.82
CA THR A 2 50.37 7.44 -4.69
C THR A 2 49.69 6.62 -5.78
N ASN A 3 48.81 5.69 -5.40
CA ASN A 3 48.11 4.81 -6.34
C ASN A 3 47.13 5.65 -7.20
N PRO A 4 47.33 5.76 -8.53
CA PRO A 4 46.48 6.58 -9.40
C PRO A 4 45.10 5.96 -9.68
N TYR A 5 44.83 4.74 -9.19
CA TYR A 5 43.57 4.02 -9.39
C TYR A 5 42.65 4.03 -8.15
N VAL A 6 42.94 4.87 -7.15
CA VAL A 6 42.05 5.03 -6.00
C VAL A 6 40.79 5.77 -6.46
N ALA A 7 39.65 5.10 -6.38
CA ALA A 7 38.35 5.74 -6.65
C ALA A 7 38.13 6.89 -5.65
N PRO A 8 37.59 8.04 -6.09
CA PRO A 8 37.25 9.12 -5.18
C PRO A 8 36.22 8.62 -4.15
N ASN A 9 36.47 8.90 -2.87
CA ASN A 9 35.47 8.65 -1.83
C ASN A 9 34.25 9.54 -2.12
N SER A 10 33.08 8.94 -2.26
CA SER A 10 31.83 9.71 -2.37
C SER A 10 31.44 10.22 -0.99
N ASP A 11 31.15 11.51 -0.85
CA ASP A 11 30.59 12.11 0.37
C ASP A 11 29.13 11.69 0.66
N VAL A 12 28.62 10.73 -0.12
CA VAL A 12 27.27 10.18 0.02
C VAL A 12 27.25 9.31 1.26
N ASN A 13 26.55 9.77 2.30
CA ASN A 13 26.21 8.94 3.45
C ASN A 13 25.28 7.82 2.98
N VAL A 14 25.84 6.65 2.70
CA VAL A 14 25.06 5.44 2.48
C VAL A 14 24.53 5.06 3.85
N ASP A 15 23.26 5.35 4.12
CA ASP A 15 22.59 4.85 5.32
C ASP A 15 22.82 3.33 5.34
N ALA A 16 23.68 2.86 6.27
CA ALA A 16 24.12 1.47 6.33
C ALA A 16 22.94 0.48 6.51
N ASP A 17 21.78 1.02 6.90
CA ASP A 17 20.54 0.30 7.14
C ASP A 17 19.60 0.22 5.91
N ASN A 18 19.88 0.94 4.81
CA ASN A 18 19.02 0.90 3.62
C ASN A 18 19.38 -0.27 2.70
N ASN A 19 18.76 -1.42 2.96
CA ASN A 19 18.89 -2.63 2.15
C ASN A 19 17.74 -2.82 1.13
N SER A 20 17.01 -1.75 0.80
CA SER A 20 15.90 -1.83 -0.16
C SER A 20 16.36 -2.34 -1.53
N GLY A 21 15.49 -3.01 -2.27
CA GLY A 21 15.76 -3.53 -3.60
C GLY A 21 16.86 -4.61 -3.71
N GLN A 22 17.53 -4.98 -2.61
CA GLN A 22 18.57 -6.01 -2.57
C GLN A 22 17.99 -7.43 -2.44
N LYS A 23 16.66 -7.56 -2.32
CA LYS A 23 15.96 -8.82 -2.03
C LYS A 23 16.48 -9.55 -0.77
N SER A 24 17.04 -8.80 0.18
CA SER A 24 17.43 -9.33 1.49
C SER A 24 16.21 -9.79 2.29
N ASP A 25 16.36 -10.86 3.07
CA ASP A 25 15.33 -11.31 4.01
C ASP A 25 15.28 -10.46 5.28
N ILE A 26 16.35 -9.73 5.56
CA ILE A 26 16.43 -8.78 6.67
C ILE A 26 15.69 -7.52 6.21
N VAL A 27 14.65 -7.13 6.94
CA VAL A 27 13.84 -5.95 6.64
C VAL A 27 13.96 -5.01 7.83
N PRO A 28 14.40 -3.76 7.64
CA PRO A 28 14.56 -2.79 8.72
C PRO A 28 13.26 -2.55 9.49
N GLU A 29 13.40 -2.13 10.75
CA GLU A 29 12.25 -1.71 11.55
C GLU A 29 11.51 -0.54 10.89
N GLY A 30 10.19 -0.47 11.08
CA GLY A 30 9.34 0.56 10.47
C GLY A 30 8.95 0.34 9.00
N VAL A 31 9.55 -0.63 8.29
CA VAL A 31 9.12 -0.99 6.93
C VAL A 31 7.85 -1.84 6.96
N LYS A 32 7.83 -2.88 7.80
CA LYS A 32 6.68 -3.80 7.93
C LYS A 32 5.44 -3.08 8.46
N GLY A 33 4.28 -3.50 7.99
CA GLY A 33 3.00 -2.95 8.43
C GLY A 33 1.89 -3.21 7.42
N TRP A 34 0.66 -2.85 7.81
CA TRP A 34 -0.50 -2.91 6.92
C TRP A 34 -0.45 -1.82 5.85
N SER A 35 -0.90 -2.13 4.63
CA SER A 35 -1.07 -1.17 3.54
C SER A 35 -2.49 -1.18 2.99
N TRP A 36 -3.25 -0.14 3.34
CA TRP A 36 -4.58 0.09 2.79
C TRP A 36 -4.56 0.28 1.27
N GLY A 37 -3.50 0.91 0.74
CA GLY A 37 -3.35 1.08 -0.70
C GLY A 37 -3.08 -0.22 -1.43
N ALA A 38 -2.25 -1.11 -0.86
CA ALA A 38 -1.98 -2.42 -1.45
C ALA A 38 -3.19 -3.36 -1.39
N PHE A 39 -4.06 -3.19 -0.38
CA PHE A 39 -5.29 -3.96 -0.24
C PHE A 39 -6.39 -3.51 -1.21
N PHE A 40 -6.68 -2.21 -1.32
CA PHE A 40 -7.78 -1.72 -2.17
C PHE A 40 -7.37 -1.48 -3.63
N PHE A 41 -6.12 -1.10 -3.87
CA PHE A 41 -5.62 -0.76 -5.20
C PHE A 41 -4.52 -1.71 -5.65
N SER A 42 -4.68 -3.00 -5.33
CA SER A 42 -3.71 -4.09 -5.52
C SER A 42 -2.93 -4.01 -6.82
N TRP A 43 -3.60 -3.87 -7.96
CA TRP A 43 -2.96 -3.86 -9.29
C TRP A 43 -2.15 -2.59 -9.56
N ILE A 44 -2.72 -1.40 -9.29
CA ILE A 44 -2.02 -0.12 -9.48
C ILE A 44 -0.83 -0.05 -8.54
N TRP A 45 -1.07 -0.32 -7.26
CA TRP A 45 -0.05 -0.31 -6.22
C TRP A 45 1.08 -1.29 -6.56
N ALA A 46 0.76 -2.50 -7.04
CA ALA A 46 1.74 -3.51 -7.45
C ALA A 46 2.68 -3.01 -8.55
N ILE A 47 2.15 -2.34 -9.58
CA ILE A 47 2.95 -1.80 -10.68
C ILE A 47 3.93 -0.75 -10.17
N PHE A 48 3.46 0.25 -9.43
CA PHE A 48 4.32 1.34 -8.92
C PHE A 48 5.38 0.89 -7.89
N ASN A 49 5.11 -0.22 -7.20
CA ASN A 49 6.01 -0.80 -6.19
C ASN A 49 6.77 -2.04 -6.71
N LYS A 50 6.78 -2.28 -8.03
CA LYS A 50 7.45 -3.43 -8.68
C LYS A 50 7.11 -4.80 -8.05
N THR A 51 5.91 -4.92 -7.49
CA THR A 51 5.43 -6.12 -6.77
C THR A 51 4.45 -6.88 -7.64
N TYR A 52 4.90 -7.45 -8.75
CA TYR A 52 4.05 -8.03 -9.79
C TYR A 52 3.21 -9.23 -9.34
N ILE A 53 3.61 -9.92 -8.26
CA ILE A 53 2.78 -10.95 -7.63
C ILE A 53 1.41 -10.39 -7.21
N GLY A 54 1.32 -9.08 -6.95
CA GLY A 54 0.06 -8.42 -6.63
C GLY A 54 -0.93 -8.32 -7.79
N LEU A 55 -0.50 -8.56 -9.04
CA LEU A 55 -1.41 -8.64 -10.18
C LEU A 55 -2.34 -9.86 -10.13
N LEU A 56 -1.99 -10.88 -9.33
CA LEU A 56 -2.89 -12.02 -9.05
C LEU A 56 -4.18 -11.58 -8.33
N ALA A 57 -4.20 -10.37 -7.75
CA ALA A 57 -5.42 -9.76 -7.21
C ALA A 57 -6.51 -9.52 -8.27
N LEU A 58 -6.17 -9.51 -9.56
CA LEU A 58 -7.13 -9.37 -10.67
C LEU A 58 -7.81 -10.69 -11.06
N VAL A 59 -7.33 -11.83 -10.56
CA VAL A 59 -7.91 -13.14 -10.86
C VAL A 59 -9.19 -13.30 -10.02
N PRO A 60 -10.35 -13.63 -10.64
CA PRO A 60 -11.58 -13.88 -9.89
C PRO A 60 -11.40 -14.95 -8.81
N TYR A 61 -12.18 -14.84 -7.72
CA TYR A 61 -12.17 -15.71 -6.53
C TYR A 61 -10.89 -15.66 -5.68
N ILE A 62 -9.72 -15.78 -6.31
CA ILE A 62 -8.41 -15.76 -5.65
C ILE A 62 -7.96 -14.32 -5.34
N GLY A 63 -8.46 -13.35 -6.10
CA GLY A 63 -7.98 -11.98 -6.06
C GLY A 63 -8.21 -11.28 -4.72
N PHE A 64 -9.30 -11.60 -4.03
CA PHE A 64 -9.57 -11.05 -2.69
C PHE A 64 -8.56 -11.57 -1.64
N ILE A 65 -8.24 -12.87 -1.69
CA ILE A 65 -7.23 -13.49 -0.81
C ILE A 65 -5.87 -12.83 -1.07
N PHE A 66 -5.50 -12.63 -2.34
CA PHE A 66 -4.27 -11.93 -2.69
C PHE A 66 -4.26 -10.46 -2.26
N SER A 67 -5.40 -9.78 -2.31
CA SER A 67 -5.50 -8.40 -1.85
C SER A 67 -5.25 -8.32 -0.33
N ILE A 68 -5.78 -9.25 0.46
CA ILE A 68 -5.45 -9.36 1.90
C ILE A 68 -3.95 -9.63 2.10
N TYR A 69 -3.40 -10.58 1.36
CA TYR A 69 -1.97 -10.90 1.41
C TYR A 69 -1.11 -9.65 1.11
N LEU A 70 -1.46 -8.86 0.10
CA LEU A 70 -0.80 -7.59 -0.20
C LEU A 70 -1.01 -6.53 0.89
N GLY A 71 -2.18 -6.50 1.53
CA GLY A 71 -2.40 -5.64 2.69
C GLY A 71 -1.41 -5.92 3.82
N ILE A 72 -1.12 -7.20 4.10
CA ILE A 72 -0.21 -7.62 5.19
C ILE A 72 1.26 -7.55 4.77
N LYS A 73 1.60 -8.10 3.60
CA LYS A 73 2.97 -8.31 3.14
C LYS A 73 3.43 -7.35 2.05
N GLY A 74 2.53 -6.55 1.49
CA GLY A 74 2.83 -5.64 0.38
C GLY A 74 3.97 -4.70 0.70
N ARG A 75 3.99 -4.05 1.87
CA ARG A 75 5.09 -3.13 2.23
C ARG A 75 6.45 -3.81 2.24
N GLU A 76 6.53 -5.02 2.79
CA GLU A 76 7.76 -5.81 2.77
C GLU A 76 8.18 -6.16 1.33
N LEU A 77 7.24 -6.60 0.49
CA LEU A 77 7.52 -6.90 -0.91
C LEU A 77 7.97 -5.65 -1.69
N ALA A 78 7.32 -4.51 -1.48
CA ALA A 78 7.67 -3.23 -2.10
C ALA A 78 9.08 -2.76 -1.70
N TRP A 79 9.47 -3.00 -0.45
CA TRP A 79 10.82 -2.73 0.03
C TRP A 79 11.86 -3.63 -0.66
N LYS A 80 11.57 -4.94 -0.74
CA LYS A 80 12.48 -5.92 -1.37
C LYS A 80 12.59 -5.74 -2.90
N ASN A 81 11.54 -5.27 -3.57
CA ASN A 81 11.45 -5.23 -5.03
C ASN A 81 11.94 -3.92 -5.67
N LYS A 82 11.98 -2.81 -4.92
CA LYS A 82 12.33 -1.49 -5.44
C LYS A 82 13.40 -0.84 -4.56
N GLN A 83 14.37 -0.19 -5.21
CA GLN A 83 15.36 0.66 -4.56
C GLN A 83 14.69 1.96 -4.08
N TRP A 84 14.84 2.27 -2.80
CA TRP A 84 14.34 3.48 -2.15
C TRP A 84 15.50 4.31 -1.63
N GLU A 85 15.33 5.62 -1.51
CA GLU A 85 16.39 6.53 -1.05
C GLU A 85 16.67 6.37 0.45
N SER A 86 15.60 6.22 1.25
CA SER A 86 15.68 5.97 2.69
C SER A 86 14.39 5.30 3.20
N ILE A 87 14.39 4.86 4.47
CA ILE A 87 13.20 4.30 5.12
C ILE A 87 12.08 5.35 5.23
N GLU A 88 12.44 6.61 5.51
CA GLU A 88 11.53 7.75 5.62
C GLU A 88 10.89 8.05 4.26
N HIS A 89 11.68 8.05 3.19
CA HIS A 89 11.15 8.26 1.84
C HIS A 89 10.14 7.15 1.48
N PHE A 90 10.47 5.88 1.74
CA PHE A 90 9.54 4.77 1.55
C PHE A 90 8.24 4.96 2.36
N ASN A 91 8.37 5.28 3.65
CA ASN A 91 7.24 5.48 4.54
C ASN A 91 6.34 6.63 4.09
N SER A 92 6.92 7.73 3.60
CA SER A 92 6.17 8.87 3.08
C SER A 92 5.27 8.46 1.89
N VAL A 93 5.77 7.61 0.99
CA VAL A 93 5.04 7.12 -0.18
C VAL A 93 3.97 6.10 0.24
N GLN A 94 4.31 5.14 1.10
CA GLN A 94 3.33 4.16 1.59
C GLN A 94 2.21 4.81 2.42
N ARG A 95 2.51 5.90 3.13
CA ARG A 95 1.51 6.69 3.86
C ARG A 95 0.51 7.31 2.91
N LYS A 96 0.95 7.91 1.79
CA LYS A 96 0.04 8.46 0.76
C LYS A 96 -0.89 7.38 0.21
N TRP A 97 -0.35 6.23 -0.16
CA TRP A 97 -1.14 5.06 -0.59
C TRP A 97 -2.17 4.63 0.47
N SER A 98 -1.76 4.62 1.73
CA SER A 98 -2.64 4.24 2.82
C SER A 98 -3.77 5.25 3.04
N ILE A 99 -3.49 6.55 2.94
CA ILE A 99 -4.51 7.61 3.03
C ILE A 99 -5.56 7.43 1.93
N TRP A 100 -5.14 7.25 0.67
CA TRP A 100 -6.07 7.00 -0.43
C TRP A 100 -6.94 5.75 -0.19
N GLY A 101 -6.35 4.67 0.32
CA GLY A 101 -7.09 3.45 0.64
C GLY A 101 -8.12 3.66 1.75
N VAL A 102 -7.78 4.40 2.81
CA VAL A 102 -8.71 4.72 3.90
C VAL A 102 -9.82 5.66 3.42
N CYS A 103 -9.50 6.71 2.66
CA CYS A 103 -10.51 7.60 2.09
C CYS A 103 -11.51 6.84 1.21
N PHE A 104 -11.02 5.91 0.37
CA PHE A 104 -11.87 5.05 -0.44
C PHE A 104 -12.81 4.20 0.43
N LEU A 105 -12.28 3.56 1.49
CA LEU A 105 -13.09 2.78 2.43
C LEU A 105 -14.19 3.63 3.09
N LEU A 106 -13.86 4.82 3.57
CA LEU A 106 -14.83 5.70 4.24
C LEU A 106 -15.96 6.13 3.29
N ILE A 107 -15.61 6.50 2.05
CA ILE A 107 -16.60 6.84 1.02
C ILE A 107 -17.52 5.65 0.72
N ALA A 108 -16.96 4.44 0.60
CA ALA A 108 -17.73 3.23 0.36
C ALA A 108 -18.70 2.94 1.52
N ILE A 109 -18.26 3.07 2.77
CA ILE A 109 -19.11 2.88 3.96
C ILE A 109 -20.27 3.88 3.95
N VAL A 110 -20.00 5.17 3.74
CA VAL A 110 -21.05 6.20 3.67
C VAL A 110 -22.04 5.90 2.54
N GLY A 111 -21.56 5.49 1.38
CA GLY A 111 -22.39 5.10 0.24
C GLY A 111 -23.31 3.91 0.55
N ILE A 112 -22.77 2.85 1.18
CA ILE A 112 -23.55 1.66 1.58
C ILE A 112 -24.60 2.05 2.62
N VAL A 113 -24.22 2.83 3.64
CA VAL A 113 -25.16 3.29 4.67
C VAL A 113 -26.28 4.10 4.05
N ALA A 114 -25.98 5.04 3.15
CA ALA A 114 -26.99 5.83 2.45
C ALA A 114 -27.90 4.95 1.59
N ALA A 115 -27.34 3.98 0.87
CA ALA A 115 -28.10 3.06 0.01
C ALA A 115 -29.11 2.20 0.79
N VAL A 116 -28.80 1.84 2.04
CA VAL A 116 -29.70 1.06 2.91
C VAL A 116 -30.65 1.96 3.71
N ALA A 117 -30.14 3.05 4.28
CA ALA A 117 -30.91 3.91 5.18
C ALA A 117 -31.95 4.76 4.44
N LEU A 118 -31.67 5.23 3.22
CA LEU A 118 -32.61 6.09 2.48
C LEU A 118 -33.92 5.35 2.12
N PRO A 119 -33.89 4.14 1.50
CA PRO A 119 -35.12 3.39 1.25
C PRO A 119 -35.88 3.07 2.54
N ALA A 120 -35.17 2.64 3.59
CA ALA A 120 -35.78 2.33 4.88
C ALA A 120 -36.47 3.57 5.50
N TYR A 121 -35.86 4.75 5.37
CA TYR A 121 -36.44 6.01 5.83
C TYR A 121 -37.67 6.41 5.01
N VAL A 122 -37.64 6.22 3.69
CA VAL A 122 -38.79 6.49 2.82
C VAL A 122 -39.97 5.59 3.17
N GLU A 123 -39.72 4.29 3.37
CA GLU A 123 -40.73 3.33 3.77
C GLU A 123 -41.33 3.67 5.14
N TYR A 124 -40.47 3.99 6.13
CA TYR A 124 -40.92 4.46 7.44
C TYR A 124 -41.80 5.71 7.34
N LYS A 125 -41.38 6.70 6.54
CA LYS A 125 -42.15 7.94 6.35
C LYS A 125 -43.50 7.66 5.71
N ASN A 126 -43.59 6.76 4.73
CA ASN A 126 -44.85 6.38 4.10
C ASN A 126 -45.77 5.61 5.06
N ALA A 127 -45.22 4.75 5.90
CA ALA A 127 -45.98 3.96 6.88
C ALA A 127 -46.54 4.79 8.05
N VAL A 128 -45.79 5.81 8.50
CA VAL A 128 -46.16 6.64 9.67
C VAL A 128 -46.81 7.96 9.27
N GLY A 129 -46.47 8.49 8.09
CA GLY A 129 -46.96 9.78 7.58
C GLY A 129 -48.16 9.69 6.64
N GLY A 130 -48.83 8.53 6.56
CA GLY A 130 -50.04 8.35 5.76
C GLY A 130 -51.19 9.26 6.21
N VAL A 131 -51.38 10.36 5.48
CA VAL A 131 -52.69 10.90 5.09
C VAL A 131 -52.90 10.49 3.64
#